data_AF-A0A3D4MFV7-F1
#
_entry.id   AF-A0A3D4MFV7-F1
#
_cell.length_a   1.000
_cell.length_b   1.000
_cell.length_c   1.000
_cell.angle_alpha   90.00
_cell.angle_beta   90.00
_cell.angle_gamma   90.00
#
_symmetry.space_group_name_H-M   'P 1'
#
loop_
_entity.id
_entity.type
_entity.pdbx_description
1 polymer ?
#
loop_
_entity_poly.entity_id
_entity_poly.type
_entity_poly.pdbx_seq_one_letter_code
_entity_poly.pdbx_strand_id
1 'polypeptide(L)'
;MNKRDFIKAGDTIVPIAAVARVDISRIEMTGQVDITLKGGQVLTAYDFDAFEAVMLLHPAALEGRRLRWAKNAWAFHNLVAHPLMQVMVWLGFKRAAIRLHDVTVPKPAGLRVTKP
;
A
#
# COMPACT_ATOMS: atom_id res chain seq x y z
N MET A 1 -10.01 7.35 -17.00
CA MET A 1 -9.73 6.63 -15.74
C MET A 1 -9.80 7.67 -14.64
N ASN A 2 -10.79 7.60 -13.75
CA ASN A 2 -10.99 8.61 -12.70
C ASN A 2 -9.71 8.72 -11.86
N LYS A 3 -9.06 9.89 -11.90
CA LYS A 3 -8.03 10.22 -10.90
C LYS A 3 -8.73 10.11 -9.55
N ARG A 4 -8.21 9.25 -8.67
CA ARG A 4 -8.67 9.25 -7.28
C ARG A 4 -8.27 10.61 -6.71
N ASP A 5 -9.24 11.48 -6.47
CA ASP A 5 -8.99 12.84 -5.97
C ASP A 5 -8.70 12.88 -4.47
N PHE A 6 -8.71 11.72 -3.82
CA PHE A 6 -8.56 11.55 -2.39
C PHE A 6 -7.54 10.47 -2.06
N ILE A 7 -6.88 10.64 -0.92
CA ILE A 7 -5.98 9.68 -0.31
C ILE A 7 -6.45 9.38 1.12
N LYS A 8 -6.24 8.15 1.57
CA LYS A 8 -6.49 7.76 2.95
C LYS A 8 -5.18 7.83 3.74
N ALA A 9 -5.25 8.34 4.96
CA ALA A 9 -4.14 8.41 5.90
C ALA A 9 -4.65 8.07 7.30
N GLY A 10 -4.44 6.81 7.72
CA GLY A 10 -5.04 6.29 8.94
C GLY A 10 -6.57 6.27 8.82
N ASP A 11 -7.27 6.87 9.77
CA ASP A 11 -8.75 6.93 9.76
C ASP A 11 -9.30 8.15 8.99
N THR A 12 -8.43 8.93 8.33
CA THR A 12 -8.84 10.17 7.65
C THR A 12 -8.72 10.04 6.14
N ILE A 13 -9.71 10.56 5.41
CA ILE A 13 -9.67 10.72 3.95
C ILE A 13 -9.43 12.20 3.65
N VAL A 14 -8.38 12.50 2.88
CA VAL A 14 -8.03 13.88 2.53
C VAL A 14 -7.99 14.07 1.01
N PRO A 15 -8.47 15.21 0.49
CA PRO A 15 -8.34 15.51 -0.93
C PRO A 15 -6.88 15.76 -1.28
N ILE A 16 -6.43 15.24 -2.42
CA ILE A 16 -5.06 15.43 -2.91
C ILE A 16 -4.71 16.91 -3.03
N ALA A 17 -5.67 17.75 -3.42
CA ALA A 17 -5.48 19.20 -3.53
C ALA A 17 -5.15 19.89 -2.19
N ALA A 18 -5.45 19.26 -1.05
CA ALA A 18 -5.09 19.76 0.28
C ALA A 18 -3.68 19.34 0.73
N VAL A 19 -3.04 18.41 0.03
CA VAL A 19 -1.68 17.96 0.33
C VAL A 19 -0.69 19.02 -0.10
N ALA A 20 0.17 19.46 0.82
CA ALA A 20 1.26 20.39 0.55
C ALA A 20 2.58 19.67 0.34
N ARG A 21 2.86 18.64 1.14
CA ARG A 21 4.11 17.87 1.08
C ARG A 21 3.87 16.43 1.51
N VAL A 22 4.66 15.52 0.95
CA VAL A 22 4.72 14.11 1.34
C VAL A 22 6.16 13.75 1.69
N ASP A 23 6.37 13.15 2.86
CA ASP A 23 7.66 12.59 3.27
C ASP A 23 7.62 11.07 3.20
N ILE A 24 8.38 10.54 2.25
CA ILE A 24 8.48 9.10 1.97
C ILE A 24 9.75 8.46 2.55
N SER A 25 10.54 9.20 3.34
CA SER A 25 11.83 8.72 3.87
C SER A 25 11.72 7.43 4.69
N ARG A 26 10.54 7.18 5.29
CA ARG A 26 10.30 6.06 6.20
C ARG A 26 9.55 4.88 5.58
N ILE A 27 9.15 4.98 4.31
CA ILE A 27 8.31 3.94 3.69
C ILE A 27 8.99 2.57 3.61
N GLU A 28 10.32 2.53 3.43
CA GLU A 28 11.09 1.28 3.38
C GLU A 28 11.30 0.65 4.75
N MET A 29 11.51 1.46 5.80
CA MET A 29 11.88 1.00 7.14
C MET A 29 10.70 0.73 8.06
N THR A 30 9.60 1.47 7.90
CA THR A 30 8.43 1.38 8.80
C THR A 30 7.11 1.26 8.06
N GLY A 31 7.11 1.31 6.72
CA GLY A 31 5.87 1.33 5.94
C GLY A 31 5.07 2.62 6.14
N GLN A 32 5.70 3.71 6.59
CA GLN A 32 5.01 4.96 6.92
C GLN A 32 5.34 6.08 5.96
N VAL A 33 4.35 6.94 5.73
CA VAL A 33 4.48 8.17 4.93
C VAL A 33 3.80 9.29 5.70
N ASP A 34 4.50 10.41 5.86
CA ASP A 34 3.92 11.60 6.46
C ASP A 34 3.39 12.54 5.39
N ILE A 35 2.17 13.01 5.59
CA ILE A 35 1.41 13.81 4.64
C ILE A 35 1.11 15.13 5.33
N THR A 36 1.79 16.18 4.91
CA THR A 36 1.57 17.54 5.40
C THR A 36 0.52 18.23 4.55
N LEU A 37 -0.57 18.67 5.17
CA LEU A 37 -1.63 19.44 4.53
C LEU A 37 -1.26 20.93 4.43
N LYS A 38 -1.93 21.69 3.56
CA LYS A 38 -1.72 23.14 3.37
C LYS A 38 -1.92 23.98 4.64
N GLY A 39 -2.65 23.45 5.63
CA GLY A 39 -2.82 24.07 6.95
C GLY A 39 -1.74 23.71 7.99
N GLY A 40 -0.69 22.98 7.60
CA GLY A 40 0.39 22.54 8.48
C GLY A 40 0.08 21.28 9.29
N GLN A 41 -1.15 20.77 9.26
CA GLN A 41 -1.50 19.48 9.86
C GLN A 41 -0.72 18.36 9.19
N VAL A 42 -0.15 17.45 9.99
CA VAL A 42 0.54 16.25 9.51
C VAL A 42 -0.30 15.02 9.83
N LEU A 43 -0.56 14.21 8.80
CA LEU A 43 -1.21 12.92 8.90
C LEU A 43 -0.21 11.83 8.54
N THR A 44 -0.17 10.74 9.28
CA THR A 44 0.68 9.60 8.97
C THR A 44 -0.18 8.50 8.34
N ALA A 45 0.18 8.11 7.12
CA ALA A 45 -0.36 6.93 6.46
C ALA A 45 0.53 5.72 6.78
N TYR A 46 -0.09 4.57 6.88
CA TYR A 46 0.57 3.31 7.21
C TYR A 46 0.32 2.27 6.11
N ASP A 47 1.29 1.38 5.94
CA ASP A 47 1.18 0.17 5.15
C ASP A 47 0.59 0.42 3.75
N PHE A 48 -0.55 -0.18 3.44
CA PHE A 48 -1.21 -0.05 2.14
C PHE A 48 -1.53 1.40 1.79
N ASP A 49 -2.08 2.15 2.76
CA ASP A 49 -2.46 3.55 2.56
C ASP A 49 -1.22 4.41 2.26
N ALA A 50 -0.08 4.09 2.88
CA ALA A 50 1.20 4.74 2.59
C ALA A 50 1.69 4.46 1.17
N PHE A 51 1.63 3.19 0.73
CA PHE A 51 2.01 2.81 -0.62
C PHE A 51 1.09 3.42 -1.68
N GLU A 52 -0.21 3.42 -1.43
CA GLU A 52 -1.20 4.04 -2.31
C GLU A 52 -0.96 5.55 -2.43
N ALA A 53 -0.69 6.24 -1.32
CA ALA A 53 -0.36 7.66 -1.32
C ALA A 53 0.87 7.96 -2.19
N VAL A 54 1.93 7.14 -2.11
CA VAL A 54 3.12 7.30 -2.97
C VAL A 54 2.80 6.99 -4.43
N MET A 55 2.03 5.95 -4.72
CA MET A 55 1.62 5.61 -6.10
C MET A 55 0.85 6.76 -6.77
N LEU A 56 -0.02 7.43 -6.01
CA LEU A 56 -0.84 8.53 -6.53
C LEU A 56 -0.06 9.85 -6.64
N LEU A 57 0.77 10.19 -5.65
CA LEU A 57 1.40 11.50 -5.55
C LEU A 57 2.78 11.55 -6.21
N HIS A 58 3.57 10.48 -6.08
CA HIS A 58 4.95 10.41 -6.58
C HIS A 58 5.29 9.03 -7.15
N PRO A 59 4.66 8.61 -8.28
CA PRO A 59 4.89 7.29 -8.86
C PRO A 59 6.36 7.03 -9.23
N ALA A 60 7.11 8.08 -9.61
CA ALA A 60 8.55 7.98 -9.91
C ALA A 60 9.39 7.53 -8.69
N ALA A 61 8.93 7.80 -7.45
CA ALA A 61 9.61 7.33 -6.25
C ALA A 61 9.57 5.80 -6.11
N LEU A 62 8.58 5.13 -6.73
CA LEU A 62 8.47 3.67 -6.78
C LEU A 62 9.31 3.03 -7.90
N GLU A 63 9.68 3.82 -8.91
CA GLU A 63 10.50 3.37 -10.04
C GLU A 63 12.00 3.42 -9.71
N GLY A 64 12.39 4.23 -8.73
CA GLY A 64 13.74 4.23 -8.16
C GLY A 64 14.12 2.89 -7.53
N ARG A 65 15.44 2.65 -7.38
CA ARG A 65 16.05 1.41 -6.81
C ARG A 65 15.47 1.00 -5.45
N ARG A 66 14.87 1.96 -4.75
CA ARG A 66 14.31 1.96 -3.40
C ARG A 66 13.08 1.04 -3.20
N LEU A 67 12.12 1.00 -4.15
CA LEU A 67 10.84 0.29 -3.94
C LEU A 67 10.43 -0.69 -5.06
N ARG A 68 11.36 -1.03 -5.97
CA ARG A 68 11.12 -1.97 -7.09
C ARG A 68 10.63 -3.36 -6.63
N TRP A 69 11.17 -3.88 -5.51
CA TRP A 69 10.75 -5.19 -5.00
C TRP A 69 9.29 -5.19 -4.52
N ALA A 70 8.89 -4.17 -3.76
CA ALA A 70 7.52 -4.04 -3.27
C ALA A 70 6.52 -3.94 -4.44
N LYS A 71 6.84 -3.15 -5.47
CA LYS A 71 6.04 -3.05 -6.69
C LYS A 71 5.88 -4.42 -7.39
N ASN A 72 6.97 -5.16 -7.57
CA ASN A 72 6.93 -6.47 -8.22
C ASN A 72 6.18 -7.52 -7.40
N ALA A 73 6.33 -7.50 -6.07
CA ALA A 73 5.59 -8.37 -5.18
C ALA A 73 4.08 -8.06 -5.23
N TRP A 74 3.70 -6.78 -5.28
CA TRP A 74 2.30 -6.38 -5.46
C TRP A 74 1.75 -6.82 -6.81
N ALA A 75 2.55 -6.68 -7.88
CA ALA A 75 2.18 -7.19 -9.19
C ALA A 75 1.97 -8.71 -9.17
N PHE A 76 2.85 -9.47 -8.51
CA PHE A 76 2.70 -10.91 -8.36
C PHE A 76 1.45 -11.29 -7.57
N HIS A 77 1.18 -10.63 -6.44
CA HIS A 77 -0.03 -10.86 -5.65
C HIS A 77 -1.29 -10.64 -6.49
N ASN A 78 -1.32 -9.54 -7.24
CA ASN A 78 -2.47 -9.17 -8.09
C ASN A 78 -2.64 -10.08 -9.31
N LEU A 79 -1.55 -10.41 -10.00
CA LEU A 79 -1.60 -11.13 -11.27
C LEU A 79 -1.60 -12.65 -11.12
N VAL A 80 -1.10 -13.17 -10.00
CA VAL A 80 -0.91 -14.62 -9.81
C VAL A 80 -1.68 -15.11 -8.59
N ALA A 81 -1.50 -14.48 -7.42
CA ALA A 81 -2.12 -14.99 -6.20
C ALA A 81 -3.65 -14.87 -6.24
N HIS A 82 -4.19 -13.72 -6.65
CA HIS A 82 -5.64 -13.53 -6.77
C HIS A 82 -6.33 -14.50 -7.75
N PRO A 83 -5.84 -14.70 -8.99
CA PRO A 83 -6.41 -15.72 -9.88
C PRO A 83 -6.31 -17.15 -9.31
N LEU A 84 -5.18 -17.48 -8.68
CA LEU A 84 -5.01 -18.80 -8.06
C LEU A 84 -5.97 -19.01 -6.89
N MET A 85 -6.20 -17.98 -6.07
CA MET A 85 -7.23 -18.02 -5.02
C MET A 85 -8.61 -18.32 -5.62
N GLN A 86 -8.96 -17.69 -6.74
CA GLN A 86 -10.25 -17.91 -7.39
C GLN A 86 -10.42 -19.39 -7.79
N VAL A 87 -9.38 -19.98 -8.39
CA VAL A 87 -9.36 -21.42 -8.72
C VAL A 87 -9.49 -22.28 -7.46
N MET A 88 -8.76 -21.96 -6.40
CA MET A 88 -8.82 -22.69 -5.13
C MET A 88 -10.21 -22.63 -4.48
N VAL A 89 -10.90 -21.49 -4.59
CA VAL A 89 -12.28 -21.34 -4.10
C VAL A 89 -13.24 -22.19 -4.91
N TRP A 90 -13.10 -22.24 -6.24
CA TRP A 90 -13.92 -23.11 -7.10
C TRP A 90 -13.75 -24.59 -6.77
N LEU A 91 -12.54 -25.01 -6.39
CA LEU A 91 -12.25 -26.38 -5.94
C LEU A 91 -12.65 -26.64 -4.46
N GLY A 92 -13.25 -25.67 -3.78
CA GLY A 92 -13.73 -25.82 -2.39
C GLY A 92 -12.68 -25.53 -1.30
N PHE A 93 -11.44 -25.19 -1.65
CA PHE A 93 -10.33 -24.96 -0.72
C PHE A 93 -10.30 -23.53 -0.14
N LYS A 94 -11.42 -23.03 0.37
CA LYS A 94 -11.56 -21.64 0.84
C LYS A 94 -10.51 -21.22 1.88
N ARG A 95 -10.21 -22.07 2.86
CA ARG A 95 -9.18 -21.78 3.89
C ARG A 95 -7.77 -21.65 3.32
N ALA A 96 -7.45 -22.49 2.33
CA ALA A 96 -6.14 -22.44 1.69
C ALA A 96 -6.02 -21.22 0.74
N ALA A 97 -7.12 -20.82 0.09
CA ALA A 97 -7.18 -19.57 -0.68
C ALA A 97 -6.94 -18.33 0.21
N ILE A 98 -7.56 -18.26 1.38
CA ILE A 98 -7.31 -17.17 2.35
C ILE A 98 -5.85 -17.20 2.83
N ARG A 99 -5.30 -18.37 3.13
CA ARG A 99 -3.89 -18.49 3.53
C ARG A 99 -2.93 -18.03 2.42
N LEU A 100 -3.24 -18.36 1.17
CA LEU A 100 -2.46 -17.93 0.01
C LEU A 100 -2.51 -16.40 -0.13
N HIS A 101 -3.68 -15.78 0.03
CA HIS A 101 -3.83 -14.33 0.07
C HIS A 101 -2.88 -13.72 1.10
N ASP A 102 -3.02 -14.10 2.36
CA ASP A 102 -2.33 -13.45 3.48
C ASP A 102 -0.80 -13.60 3.43
N VAL A 103 -0.31 -14.69 2.82
CA VAL A 103 1.13 -14.95 2.65
C VAL A 103 1.70 -14.19 1.46
N THR A 104 0.91 -13.95 0.42
CA THR A 104 1.39 -13.30 -0.81
C THR A 104 1.22 -11.79 -0.80
N VAL A 105 0.44 -11.22 0.15
CA VAL A 105 0.38 -9.77 0.36
C VAL A 105 1.81 -9.28 0.67
N PRO A 106 2.37 -8.37 -0.14
CA PRO A 106 3.71 -7.86 0.08
C PRO A 106 3.79 -7.10 1.39
N LYS A 107 4.78 -7.48 2.20
CA LYS A 107 5.06 -6.83 3.48
C LYS A 107 6.35 -6.01 3.36
N PRO A 108 6.30 -4.68 3.18
CA PRO A 108 7.48 -3.82 3.30
C PRO A 108 8.22 -4.09 4.63
N ALA A 109 9.55 -4.06 4.60
CA ALA A 109 10.43 -4.35 5.73
C ALA A 109 10.33 -3.26 6.82
N GLY A 110 9.23 -3.29 7.56
CA GLY A 110 8.86 -2.29 8.57
C GLY A 110 7.53 -2.59 9.25
N LEU A 111 6.77 -3.53 8.70
CA LEU A 111 5.56 -4.10 9.31
C LEU A 111 5.88 -4.74 10.66
N ARG A 112 5.62 -4.00 11.74
CA ARG A 112 5.33 -4.62 13.03
C ARG A 112 4.08 -5.46 12.83
N VAL A 113 4.23 -6.78 12.90
CA VAL A 113 3.10 -7.67 13.16
C VAL A 113 2.61 -7.34 14.57
N THR A 114 1.70 -6.38 14.72
CA THR A 114 0.84 -6.33 15.90
C THR A 114 -0.08 -7.53 15.78
N LYS A 115 0.39 -8.66 16.29
CA LYS A 115 -0.43 -9.84 16.54
C LYS A 115 -1.50 -9.41 17.56
N PRO A 116 -2.79 -9.69 17.33
CA PRO A 116 -3.79 -9.58 18.39
C PRO A 116 -3.47 -10.53 19.54
#